data_AF-A0A928W456-F1
#
_entry.id   AF-A0A928W456-F1
#
_cell.length_a   1.000
_cell.length_b   1.000
_cell.length_c   1.000
_cell.angle_alpha   90.00
_cell.angle_beta   90.00
_cell.angle_gamma   90.00
#
_symmetry.space_group_name_H-M   'P 1'
#
loop_
_entity.id
_entity.type
_entity.pdbx_description
1 polymer ?
#
loop_
_entity_poly.entity_id
_entity_poly.type
_entity_poly.pdbx_seq_one_letter_code
_entity_poly.pdbx_strand_id
1 'polypeptide(L)'
;MEVQFREFNPFDLWIWLEFPTIPSRMEQQYIEELLDSWFYLGKLGGFNAENLRVQDAGVEISYMEYDTADLDNALMSPMHNMGDIEYLGVWGRCWFDLGTSDLIAIDILINAINQLNREFVQINKLIIGGQNEDWPVDESNKSVFYSS
;
A
#
# COMPACT_ATOMS: atom_id res chain seq x y z
N MET A 1 3.65 -12.33 -11.63
CA MET A 1 2.57 -11.53 -11.03
C MET A 1 1.95 -10.63 -12.08
N GLU A 2 0.64 -10.73 -12.29
CA GLU A 2 -0.19 -9.79 -13.04
C GLU A 2 -0.65 -8.66 -12.11
N VAL A 3 -0.68 -7.42 -12.59
CA VAL A 3 -1.18 -6.26 -11.82
C VAL A 3 -2.42 -5.70 -12.52
N GLN A 4 -3.52 -5.58 -11.77
CA GLN A 4 -4.80 -5.07 -12.27
C GLN A 4 -5.30 -3.91 -11.41
N PHE A 5 -5.79 -2.86 -12.05
CA PHE A 5 -6.56 -1.82 -11.38
C PHE A 5 -8.06 -2.02 -11.66
N ARG A 6 -8.89 -1.83 -10.63
CA ARG A 6 -10.36 -1.81 -10.72
C ARG A 6 -10.88 -0.45 -10.26
N GLU A 7 -12.05 -0.39 -9.63
CA GLU A 7 -12.60 0.86 -9.07
C GLU A 7 -11.71 1.36 -7.92
N PHE A 8 -10.92 2.38 -8.21
CA PHE A 8 -9.99 2.97 -7.25
C PHE A 8 -10.65 4.11 -6.48
N ASN A 9 -10.75 3.96 -5.17
CA ASN A 9 -11.14 5.02 -4.25
C ASN A 9 -10.09 5.13 -3.15
N PRO A 10 -9.31 6.22 -3.04
CA PRO A 10 -8.24 6.34 -2.05
C PRO A 10 -8.74 6.29 -0.61
N PHE A 11 -10.01 6.63 -0.34
CA PHE A 11 -10.59 6.62 1.01
C PHE A 11 -11.30 5.30 1.37
N ASP A 12 -11.40 4.38 0.42
CA ASP A 12 -12.05 3.07 0.57
C ASP A 12 -11.36 2.06 -0.37
N LEU A 13 -10.05 1.87 -0.18
CA LEU A 13 -9.24 1.09 -1.11
C LEU A 13 -9.07 -0.33 -0.61
N TRP A 14 -9.55 -1.29 -1.40
CA TRP A 14 -9.21 -2.69 -1.22
C TRP A 14 -8.01 -3.09 -2.09
N ILE A 15 -7.05 -3.78 -1.50
CA ILE A 15 -5.94 -4.42 -2.21
C ILE A 15 -6.09 -5.92 -2.06
N TRP A 16 -5.99 -6.65 -3.17
CA TRP A 16 -6.20 -8.09 -3.23
C TRP A 16 -4.98 -8.80 -3.80
N LEU A 17 -4.72 -9.98 -3.25
CA LEU A 17 -3.63 -10.87 -3.63
C LEU A 17 -4.21 -12.24 -3.94
N GLU A 18 -3.88 -12.76 -5.13
CA GLU A 18 -4.18 -14.13 -5.54
C GLU A 18 -2.91 -14.98 -5.49
N PHE A 19 -2.93 -16.05 -4.71
CA PHE A 19 -1.82 -16.99 -4.56
C PHE A 19 -2.07 -18.24 -5.46
N PRO A 20 -1.01 -18.96 -5.88
CA PRO A 20 -1.19 -20.20 -6.63
C PRO A 20 -1.75 -21.34 -5.77
N THR A 21 -1.51 -21.29 -4.46
CA THR A 21 -2.03 -22.21 -3.44
C THR A 21 -2.33 -21.43 -2.16
N ILE A 22 -2.97 -22.06 -1.18
CA ILE A 22 -3.20 -21.42 0.13
C ILE A 22 -1.85 -21.03 0.73
N PRO A 23 -1.61 -19.74 1.06
CA PRO A 23 -0.33 -19.30 1.58
C PRO A 23 -0.10 -19.87 2.98
N SER A 24 1.12 -20.35 3.23
CA SER A 24 1.57 -20.78 4.54
C SER A 24 1.63 -19.61 5.53
N ARG A 25 1.67 -19.89 6.84
CA ARG A 25 1.75 -18.83 7.86
C ARG A 25 2.99 -17.94 7.70
N MET A 26 4.11 -18.50 7.24
CA MET A 26 5.33 -17.74 6.98
C MET A 26 5.17 -16.80 5.78
N GLU A 27 4.55 -17.28 4.69
CA GLU A 27 4.23 -16.42 3.55
C GLU A 27 3.27 -15.29 3.92
N GLN A 28 2.26 -15.58 4.74
CA GLN A 28 1.35 -14.57 5.29
C GLN A 28 2.09 -13.51 6.11
N GLN A 29 3.04 -13.92 6.95
CA GLN A 29 3.86 -12.99 7.75
C GLN A 29 4.67 -12.04 6.88
N TYR A 30 5.26 -12.52 5.78
CA TYR A 30 5.98 -11.64 4.85
C TYR A 30 5.07 -10.58 4.20
N ILE A 31 3.82 -10.94 3.91
CA ILE A 31 2.83 -10.01 3.36
C ILE A 31 2.37 -9.01 4.41
N GLU A 32 2.05 -9.49 5.62
CA GLU A 32 1.68 -8.68 6.79
C GLU A 32 2.75 -7.62 7.07
N GLU A 33 4.01 -8.04 7.23
CA GLU A 33 5.13 -7.14 7.50
C GLU A 33 5.37 -6.10 6.40
N LEU A 34 5.19 -6.49 5.13
CA LEU A 34 5.32 -5.56 4.00
C LEU A 34 4.24 -4.46 4.08
N LEU A 35 2.98 -4.85 4.26
CA LEU A 35 1.86 -3.92 4.29
C LEU A 35 1.92 -3.01 5.51
N ASP A 36 2.24 -3.55 6.69
CA ASP A 36 2.42 -2.77 7.91
C ASP A 36 3.54 -1.74 7.75
N SER A 37 4.67 -2.13 7.16
CA SER A 37 5.80 -1.23 6.92
C SER A 37 5.46 -0.12 5.92
N TRP A 38 4.80 -0.49 4.81
CA TRP A 38 4.37 0.46 3.79
C TRP A 38 3.35 1.45 4.36
N PHE A 39 2.33 0.96 5.07
CA PHE A 39 1.34 1.80 5.73
C PHE A 39 1.98 2.71 6.78
N TYR A 40 2.90 2.21 7.60
CA TYR A 40 3.57 3.02 8.62
C TYR A 40 4.32 4.22 8.01
N LEU A 41 5.07 4.00 6.91
CA LEU A 41 5.71 5.10 6.18
C LEU A 41 4.68 6.10 5.63
N GLY A 42 3.58 5.60 5.06
CA GLY A 42 2.49 6.44 4.55
C GLY A 42 1.79 7.23 5.65
N LYS A 43 1.55 6.63 6.82
CA LYS A 43 0.93 7.24 8.00
C LYS A 43 1.72 8.44 8.51
N LEU A 44 3.05 8.41 8.33
CA LEU A 44 3.98 9.48 8.68
C LEU A 44 4.15 10.53 7.56
N GLY A 45 3.46 10.38 6.43
CA GLY A 45 3.59 11.29 5.28
C GLY A 45 4.82 11.04 4.41
N GLY A 46 5.42 9.84 4.48
CA GLY A 46 6.62 9.47 3.73
C GLY A 46 6.43 9.40 2.22
N PHE A 47 5.18 9.34 1.74
CA PHE A 47 4.83 9.34 0.32
C PHE A 47 4.26 10.70 -0.10
N ASN A 48 4.98 11.78 0.22
CA ASN A 48 4.65 13.14 -0.18
C ASN A 48 5.46 13.52 -1.42
N ALA A 49 4.80 13.59 -2.57
CA ALA A 49 5.39 13.93 -3.86
C ALA A 49 5.89 15.39 -3.91
N GLU A 50 5.32 16.30 -3.13
CA GLU A 50 5.78 17.69 -3.03
C GLU A 50 7.13 17.83 -2.30
N ASN A 51 7.55 16.79 -1.59
CA ASN A 51 8.78 16.75 -0.78
C ASN A 51 9.87 15.81 -1.34
N LEU A 52 9.81 15.42 -2.62
CA LEU A 52 10.79 14.52 -3.25
C LEU A 52 12.07 15.25 -3.71
N ARG A 53 12.72 16.01 -2.83
CA ARG A 53 13.88 16.88 -3.18
C ARG A 53 15.05 16.13 -3.81
N VAL A 54 15.38 14.95 -3.29
CA VAL A 54 16.47 14.11 -3.85
C VAL A 54 16.11 13.65 -5.26
N GLN A 55 14.85 13.31 -5.51
CA GLN A 55 14.38 12.95 -6.84
C GLN A 55 14.45 14.15 -7.79
N ASP A 56 14.03 15.33 -7.34
CA ASP A 56 14.03 16.57 -8.12
C ASP A 56 15.44 17.03 -8.51
N ALA A 57 16.44 16.79 -7.64
CA ALA A 57 17.84 17.09 -7.92
C ALA A 57 18.41 16.27 -9.10
N GLY A 58 17.81 15.11 -9.40
CA GLY A 58 18.16 14.28 -10.56
C GLY A 58 19.58 13.70 -10.48
N VAL A 59 20.54 14.31 -11.18
CA VAL A 59 21.88 13.73 -11.41
C VAL A 59 22.94 14.32 -10.48
N GLU A 60 22.77 15.56 -10.01
CA GLU A 60 23.76 16.26 -9.17
C GLU A 60 23.49 16.02 -7.67
N ILE A 61 23.54 14.74 -7.26
CA ILE A 61 23.27 14.34 -5.87
C ILE A 61 24.49 14.58 -4.95
N SER A 62 25.70 14.55 -5.52
CA SER A 62 26.92 14.68 -4.73
C SER A 62 27.00 16.07 -4.10
N TYR A 63 27.16 16.11 -2.77
CA TYR A 63 27.22 17.34 -1.98
C TYR A 63 25.95 18.20 -2.04
N MET A 64 24.80 17.61 -2.39
CA MET A 64 23.51 18.29 -2.29
C MET A 64 23.27 18.72 -0.83
N GLU A 65 23.04 20.02 -0.62
CA GLU A 65 22.54 20.53 0.65
C GLU A 65 21.03 20.22 0.74
N TYR A 66 20.64 19.51 1.79
CA TYR A 66 19.24 19.18 2.04
C TYR A 66 18.68 20.13 3.09
N ASP A 67 17.99 21.18 2.63
CA ASP A 67 17.34 22.13 3.54
C ASP A 67 16.04 21.54 4.10
N THR A 68 16.01 21.35 5.41
CA THR A 68 14.83 20.85 6.12
C THR A 68 13.85 21.94 6.50
N ALA A 69 14.24 23.23 6.43
CA ALA A 69 13.37 24.34 6.82
C ALA A 69 12.12 24.45 5.93
N ASP A 70 12.23 24.06 4.66
CA ASP A 70 11.12 24.05 3.72
C ASP A 70 10.26 22.77 3.80
N LEU A 71 10.63 21.76 4.59
CA LEU A 71 9.79 20.58 4.80
C LEU A 71 8.49 20.93 5.50
N ASP A 72 8.54 21.89 6.43
CA ASP A 72 7.39 22.39 7.17
C ASP A 72 6.42 23.21 6.29
N ASN A 73 6.88 23.66 5.11
CA ASN A 73 6.07 24.45 4.18
C ASN A 73 5.23 23.56 3.23
N ALA A 74 5.59 22.30 3.05
CA ALA A 74 4.81 21.36 2.26
C ALA A 74 3.61 20.83 3.06
N LEU A 75 2.47 20.67 2.39
CA LEU A 75 1.29 20.11 3.04
C LEU A 75 1.54 18.64 3.37
N MET A 76 1.17 18.21 4.57
CA MET A 76 1.27 16.81 4.96
C MET A 76 0.36 15.95 4.08
N SER A 77 0.89 14.81 3.65
CA SER A 77 0.21 13.84 2.78
C SER A 77 0.13 12.46 3.46
N PRO A 78 -0.54 12.31 4.62
CA PRO A 78 -0.56 11.05 5.36
C PRO A 78 -1.64 10.07 4.89
N MET A 79 -1.36 8.78 5.06
CA MET A 79 -2.40 7.75 5.11
C MET A 79 -3.18 7.83 6.41
N HIS A 80 -4.45 7.44 6.39
CA HIS A 80 -5.31 7.56 7.55
C HIS A 80 -5.53 6.24 8.28
N ASN A 81 -5.83 5.16 7.56
CA ASN A 81 -6.21 3.91 8.23
C ASN A 81 -5.86 2.66 7.41
N MET A 82 -5.75 1.54 8.11
CA MET A 82 -5.50 0.22 7.57
C MET A 82 -6.32 -0.78 8.38
N GLY A 83 -7.03 -1.67 7.69
CA GLY A 83 -7.72 -2.79 8.31
C GLY A 83 -6.79 -4.00 8.49
N ASP A 84 -7.24 -4.99 9.25
CA ASP A 84 -6.53 -6.27 9.32
C ASP A 84 -6.47 -6.93 7.94
N ILE A 85 -5.37 -7.63 7.65
CA ILE A 85 -5.33 -8.50 6.48
C ILE A 85 -6.18 -9.75 6.70
N GLU A 86 -6.99 -10.08 5.71
CA GLU A 86 -7.87 -11.23 5.72
C GLU A 86 -7.40 -12.24 4.68
N TYR A 87 -7.47 -13.54 5.01
CA TYR A 87 -7.16 -14.62 4.08
C TYR A 87 -8.34 -15.57 3.93
N LEU A 88 -8.66 -15.94 2.69
CA LEU A 88 -9.70 -16.92 2.37
C LEU A 88 -9.23 -17.80 1.19
N GLY A 89 -8.88 -19.06 1.49
CA GLY A 89 -8.36 -19.98 0.48
C GLY A 89 -7.08 -19.44 -0.14
N VAL A 90 -7.10 -19.21 -1.46
CA VAL A 90 -5.96 -18.65 -2.22
C VAL A 90 -5.97 -17.12 -2.31
N TRP A 91 -6.90 -16.46 -1.62
CA TRP A 91 -7.02 -15.01 -1.62
C TRP A 91 -6.52 -14.41 -0.31
N GLY A 92 -5.81 -13.28 -0.43
CA GLY A 92 -5.58 -12.33 0.65
C GLY A 92 -6.16 -10.96 0.27
N ARG A 93 -6.67 -10.21 1.24
CA ARG A 93 -7.13 -8.83 1.02
C ARG A 93 -6.89 -7.95 2.24
N CYS A 94 -6.65 -6.68 2.01
CA CYS A 94 -6.56 -5.68 3.07
C CYS A 94 -7.19 -4.38 2.60
N TRP A 95 -7.83 -3.69 3.55
CA TRP A 95 -8.47 -2.40 3.32
C TRP A 95 -7.57 -1.26 3.79
N PHE A 96 -7.58 -0.16 3.05
CA PHE A 96 -6.82 1.04 3.34
C PHE A 96 -7.64 2.30 3.10
N ASP A 97 -7.46 3.28 3.99
CA ASP A 97 -7.73 4.69 3.73
C ASP A 97 -6.38 5.40 3.54
N LEU A 98 -6.06 5.68 2.28
CA LEU A 98 -4.83 6.36 1.87
C LEU A 98 -4.79 7.83 2.28
N GLY A 99 -5.89 8.39 2.79
CA GLY A 99 -5.97 9.79 3.20
C GLY A 99 -5.60 10.72 2.06
N THR A 100 -4.60 11.57 2.31
CA THR A 100 -4.07 12.50 1.31
C THR A 100 -2.73 12.06 0.74
N SER A 101 -2.30 10.81 1.00
CA SER A 101 -1.05 10.23 0.48
C SER A 101 -0.99 10.24 -1.04
N ASP A 102 0.15 10.63 -1.61
CA ASP A 102 0.31 10.71 -3.06
C ASP A 102 0.48 9.34 -3.72
N LEU A 103 0.14 9.26 -5.01
CA LEU A 103 0.10 8.02 -5.78
C LEU A 103 1.46 7.30 -5.93
N ILE A 104 2.57 7.97 -5.63
CA ILE A 104 3.89 7.33 -5.55
C ILE A 104 3.90 6.16 -4.54
N ALA A 105 3.05 6.22 -3.51
CA ALA A 105 2.84 5.13 -2.56
C ALA A 105 2.46 3.83 -3.27
N ILE A 106 1.63 3.89 -4.32
CA ILE A 106 1.14 2.72 -5.05
C ILE A 106 2.26 2.11 -5.90
N ASP A 107 3.04 2.92 -6.60
CA ASP A 107 4.19 2.42 -7.38
C ASP A 107 5.22 1.75 -6.47
N ILE A 108 5.52 2.35 -5.31
CA ILE A 108 6.43 1.76 -4.32
C ILE A 108 5.90 0.40 -3.83
N LEU A 109 4.61 0.32 -3.53
CA LEU A 109 3.98 -0.93 -3.09
C LEU A 109 4.07 -2.01 -4.17
N ILE A 110 3.69 -1.70 -5.42
CA ILE A 110 3.75 -2.65 -6.55
C ILE A 110 5.17 -3.18 -6.73
N ASN A 111 6.18 -2.29 -6.68
CA ASN A 111 7.58 -2.67 -6.81
C ASN A 111 8.03 -3.60 -5.67
N ALA A 112 7.63 -3.30 -4.44
CA ALA A 112 7.97 -4.11 -3.28
C ALA A 112 7.28 -5.48 -3.31
N ILE A 113 5.99 -5.55 -3.65
CA ILE A 113 5.26 -6.82 -3.85
C ILE A 113 5.88 -7.61 -5.01
N ASN A 114 6.27 -6.96 -6.10
CA ASN A 114 6.93 -7.65 -7.21
C ASN A 114 8.26 -8.29 -6.80
N GLN A 115 9.05 -7.63 -5.95
CA GLN A 115 10.27 -8.22 -5.41
C GLN A 115 9.96 -9.35 -4.40
N LEU A 116 8.97 -9.15 -3.52
CA LEU A 116 8.50 -10.19 -2.62
C LEU A 116 8.05 -11.45 -3.38
N ASN A 117 7.37 -11.24 -4.52
CA ASN A 117 6.92 -12.29 -5.41
C ASN A 117 8.06 -13.15 -5.99
N ARG A 118 9.24 -12.55 -6.18
CA ARG A 118 10.38 -13.24 -6.80
C ARG A 118 11.16 -14.09 -5.81
N GLU A 119 11.20 -13.68 -4.54
CA GLU A 119 12.15 -14.23 -3.56
C GLU A 119 11.46 -15.00 -2.42
N PHE A 120 10.22 -14.64 -2.04
CA PHE A 120 9.64 -15.08 -0.77
C PHE A 120 8.27 -15.73 -0.88
N VAL A 121 7.35 -15.16 -1.67
CA VAL A 121 5.94 -15.60 -1.71
C VAL A 121 5.44 -15.60 -3.15
N GLN A 122 4.98 -16.71 -3.72
CA GLN A 122 4.44 -16.66 -5.09
C GLN A 122 3.07 -15.98 -5.15
N ILE A 123 2.93 -14.96 -5.98
CA ILE A 123 1.71 -14.16 -6.19
C ILE A 123 1.36 -14.17 -7.67
N ASN A 124 0.19 -14.72 -8.00
CA ASN A 124 -0.34 -14.76 -9.35
C ASN A 124 -0.85 -13.38 -9.77
N LYS A 125 -1.69 -12.75 -8.92
CA LYS A 125 -2.37 -11.50 -9.23
C LYS A 125 -2.34 -10.53 -8.05
N LEU A 126 -2.08 -9.26 -8.35
CA LEU A 126 -2.27 -8.12 -7.47
C LEU A 126 -3.38 -7.25 -8.06
N ILE A 127 -4.41 -6.96 -7.28
CA ILE A 127 -5.54 -6.11 -7.70
C ILE A 127 -5.61 -4.89 -6.77
N ILE A 128 -5.68 -3.71 -7.36
CA ILE A 128 -5.80 -2.43 -6.65
C ILE A 128 -7.18 -1.84 -6.93
N GLY A 129 -8.01 -1.77 -5.90
CA GLY A 129 -9.39 -1.29 -5.96
C GLY A 129 -10.44 -2.36 -6.28
N GLY A 130 -11.69 -1.92 -6.26
CA GLY A 130 -12.88 -2.74 -6.50
C GLY A 130 -13.15 -3.78 -5.41
N GLN A 131 -14.24 -4.50 -5.60
CA GLN A 131 -14.56 -5.69 -4.81
C GLN A 131 -14.33 -6.94 -5.66
N ASN A 132 -14.05 -8.06 -5.00
CA ASN A 132 -13.99 -9.36 -5.67
C ASN A 132 -15.37 -10.02 -5.59
N GLU A 133 -15.94 -10.39 -6.74
CA GLU A 133 -17.28 -11.01 -6.79
C GLU A 133 -17.32 -12.33 -6.03
N ASP A 134 -16.21 -13.09 -6.05
CA ASP A 134 -16.07 -14.37 -5.36
C ASP A 134 -15.94 -14.24 -3.83
N TRP A 135 -15.62 -13.05 -3.33
CA TRP A 135 -15.48 -12.77 -1.90
C TRP A 135 -15.97 -11.34 -1.59
N PRO A 136 -17.29 -11.16 -1.41
CA PRO A 136 -17.86 -9.85 -1.16
C PRO A 136 -17.34 -9.25 0.15
N VAL A 137 -17.33 -7.93 0.22
CA VAL A 137 -17.02 -7.18 1.43
C VAL A 137 -18.32 -7.01 2.20
N ASP A 138 -18.35 -7.46 3.46
CA ASP A 138 -19.54 -7.34 4.29
C ASP A 138 -19.73 -5.85 4.70
N GLU A 139 -20.86 -5.24 4.31
CA GLU A 139 -21.10 -3.79 4.54
C GLU A 139 -21.12 -3.42 6.04
N SER A 140 -21.39 -4.40 6.90
CA SER A 140 -21.39 -4.23 8.37
C SER A 140 -20.02 -3.86 8.94
N ASN A 141 -18.92 -4.33 8.33
CA ASN A 141 -17.56 -4.04 8.78
C ASN A 141 -17.17 -2.57 8.56
N LYS A 142 -17.78 -1.87 7.58
CA LYS A 142 -17.52 -0.43 7.35
C LYS A 142 -17.85 0.43 8.57
N SER A 143 -18.86 0.04 9.37
CA SER A 143 -19.29 0.83 10.53
C SER A 143 -18.27 0.88 11.67
N VAL A 144 -17.40 -0.12 11.79
CA VAL A 144 -16.38 -0.19 12.85
C VAL A 144 -15.22 0.77 12.52
N PHE A 145 -14.82 0.87 11.26
CA PHE A 145 -13.67 1.68 10.82
C PHE A 145 -13.89 3.20 10.91
N TYR A 146 -15.13 3.68 10.95
CA TYR A 146 -15.47 5.10 11.14
C TYR A 146 -15.72 5.49 12.61
N SER A 147 -15.51 4.57 13.55
CA SER A 147 -15.83 4.77 14.98
C SER A 147 -14.61 4.70 15.91
N SER A 148 -13.48 5.28 15.50
CA SER A 148 -12.29 5.46 16.36
C SER A 148 -11.63 6.80 16.12
#